data_AF-A0A1G0FZS9-F1
#
_entry.id   AF-A0A1G0FZS9-F1
#
_cell.length_a   1.000
_cell.length_b   1.000
_cell.length_c   1.000
_cell.angle_alpha   90.00
_cell.angle_beta   90.00
_cell.angle_gamma   90.00
#
_symmetry.space_group_name_H-M   'P 1'
#
loop_
_entity.id
_entity.type
_entity.pdbx_description
1 polymer ?
#
loop_
_entity_poly.entity_id
_entity_poly.type
_entity_poly.pdbx_seq_one_letter_code
_entity_poly.pdbx_strand_id
1 'polypeptide(L)'
;MADNEITIIAEVKPIKVNEDSPIQPLELNSYLENPTNQPLKFSATLATGESLPTWLSFSEAGVLAGKPPVGAARPLPYLIKVLAITPDKKLELNFEIRVYKPKTAEEIAKSRQEAWQALAKQGVLPESIQEIIERPVTSADIYYLLSRFASFTVWNAEDMRLAVNGKLIQVAGASDKFNIYDFEVCLVITPKDLYSHDRGLGDALKTARAATQEVYRRKWHIELGGFDKMADAAWYEAYDLNKRGEHQMEIRNYEPAEITEMMKTKKTAHT
;
A
#
# COMPACT_ATOMS: atom_id res chain seq x y z
N MET A 1 39.92 -11.98 -28.86
CA MET A 1 39.47 -10.63 -28.47
C MET A 1 38.15 -10.82 -27.77
N ALA A 2 37.98 -10.29 -26.55
CA ALA A 2 36.70 -10.39 -25.86
C ALA A 2 35.65 -9.62 -26.66
N ASP A 3 34.47 -10.20 -26.81
CA ASP A 3 33.33 -9.61 -27.51
C ASP A 3 32.84 -8.41 -26.67
N ASN A 4 33.35 -7.22 -27.01
CA ASN A 4 33.14 -6.00 -26.23
C ASN A 4 31.92 -5.22 -26.75
N GLU A 5 30.93 -5.94 -27.26
CA GLU A 5 29.73 -5.35 -27.85
C GLU A 5 28.65 -5.13 -26.79
N ILE A 6 27.70 -4.25 -27.09
CA ILE A 6 26.48 -4.14 -26.29
C ILE A 6 25.71 -5.46 -26.30
N THR A 7 25.21 -5.88 -25.13
CA THR A 7 24.46 -7.13 -24.94
C THR A 7 23.24 -6.94 -24.02
N ILE A 8 22.30 -7.89 -24.10
CA ILE A 8 21.13 -7.96 -23.22
C ILE A 8 21.49 -8.88 -22.04
N ILE A 9 21.40 -8.37 -20.82
CA ILE A 9 21.76 -9.10 -19.60
C ILE A 9 20.56 -9.63 -18.82
N ALA A 10 19.36 -9.15 -19.13
CA ALA A 10 18.12 -9.61 -18.51
C ALA A 10 16.92 -9.43 -19.44
N GLU A 11 15.92 -10.30 -19.30
CA GLU A 11 14.63 -10.14 -19.97
C GLU A 11 13.78 -9.08 -19.26
N VAL A 12 13.07 -8.27 -20.05
CA VAL A 12 12.08 -7.32 -19.53
C VAL A 12 10.78 -8.08 -19.25
N LYS A 13 10.41 -8.17 -17.97
CA LYS A 13 9.18 -8.86 -17.56
C LYS A 13 7.93 -8.16 -18.12
N PRO A 14 6.84 -8.92 -18.41
CA PRO A 14 5.57 -8.34 -18.81
C PRO A 14 5.05 -7.31 -17.80
N ILE A 15 4.64 -6.14 -18.29
CA ILE A 15 4.02 -5.10 -17.46
C ILE A 15 2.53 -5.39 -17.37
N LYS A 16 2.02 -5.62 -16.15
CA LYS A 16 0.60 -5.75 -15.84
C LYS A 16 0.12 -4.46 -15.18
N VAL A 17 -0.82 -3.73 -15.76
CA VAL A 17 -1.32 -2.44 -15.25
C VAL A 17 -2.84 -2.34 -15.37
N ASN A 18 -3.49 -1.67 -14.44
CA ASN A 18 -4.92 -1.36 -14.55
C ASN A 18 -5.14 -0.09 -15.38
N GLU A 19 -6.30 0.01 -16.04
CA GLU A 19 -6.76 1.29 -16.56
C GLU A 19 -6.76 2.37 -15.46
N ASP A 20 -6.48 3.61 -15.87
CA ASP A 20 -6.37 4.78 -15.01
C ASP A 20 -5.29 4.67 -13.91
N SER A 21 -4.39 3.69 -13.99
CA SER A 21 -3.24 3.54 -13.09
C SER A 21 -1.93 3.86 -13.81
N PRO A 22 -0.98 4.58 -13.18
CA PRO A 22 0.31 4.88 -13.81
C PRO A 22 1.17 3.62 -13.92
N ILE A 23 1.88 3.48 -15.04
CA ILE A 23 3.03 2.60 -15.19
C ILE A 23 4.21 3.30 -14.53
N GLN A 24 4.85 2.64 -13.56
CA GLN A 24 6.08 3.14 -12.96
C GLN A 24 7.17 3.28 -14.05
N PRO A 25 7.95 4.38 -14.06
CA PRO A 25 9.00 4.56 -15.06
C PRO A 25 9.94 3.35 -15.13
N LEU A 26 10.07 2.78 -16.32
CA LEU A 26 10.93 1.65 -16.59
C LEU A 26 12.16 2.11 -17.37
N GLU A 27 13.33 1.92 -16.77
CA GLU A 27 14.64 2.30 -17.31
C GLU A 27 15.25 1.14 -18.10
N LEU A 28 15.12 1.14 -19.43
CA LEU A 28 15.56 0.03 -20.28
C LEU A 28 17.09 -0.17 -20.28
N ASN A 29 17.85 0.87 -19.95
CA ASN A 29 19.30 0.76 -19.82
C ASN A 29 19.73 -0.24 -18.73
N SER A 30 18.89 -0.51 -17.72
CA SER A 30 19.19 -1.49 -16.66
C SER A 30 19.18 -2.95 -17.14
N TYR A 31 18.69 -3.22 -18.36
CA TYR A 31 18.63 -4.55 -18.97
C TYR A 31 19.77 -4.80 -19.97
N LEU A 32 20.65 -3.83 -20.14
CA LEU A 32 21.73 -3.85 -21.13
C LEU A 32 23.08 -3.72 -20.44
N GLU A 33 24.08 -4.37 -21.01
CA GLU A 33 25.49 -4.13 -20.69
C GLU A 33 26.17 -3.48 -21.90
N ASN A 34 26.73 -2.28 -21.69
CA ASN A 34 27.39 -1.48 -22.72
C ASN A 34 28.85 -1.22 -22.33
N PRO A 35 29.75 -2.21 -22.47
CA PRO A 35 31.12 -2.15 -21.94
C PRO A 35 32.00 -1.11 -22.66
N THR A 36 31.61 -0.69 -23.86
CA THR A 36 32.32 0.34 -24.64
C THR A 36 31.90 1.76 -24.26
N ASN A 37 30.87 1.94 -23.41
CA ASN A 37 30.30 3.23 -23.05
C ASN A 37 29.96 4.11 -24.27
N GLN A 38 29.62 3.47 -25.40
CA GLN A 38 29.18 4.20 -26.58
C GLN A 38 27.84 4.90 -26.31
N PRO A 39 27.59 6.07 -26.92
CA PRO A 39 26.30 6.73 -26.80
C PRO A 39 25.16 5.80 -27.20
N LEU A 40 24.19 5.65 -26.31
CA LEU A 40 23.03 4.79 -26.49
C LEU A 40 21.80 5.66 -26.74
N LYS A 41 21.13 5.40 -27.86
CA LYS A 41 19.82 5.99 -28.16
C LYS A 41 18.78 4.91 -28.24
N PHE A 42 17.60 5.20 -27.73
CA PHE A 42 16.48 4.26 -27.80
C PHE A 42 15.37 4.76 -28.71
N SER A 43 14.67 3.81 -29.31
CA SER A 43 13.39 4.06 -29.99
C SER A 43 12.43 2.91 -29.68
N ALA A 44 11.13 3.20 -29.65
CA ALA A 44 10.12 2.21 -29.33
C ALA A 44 8.93 2.32 -30.29
N THR A 45 8.41 1.16 -30.68
CA THR A 45 7.23 0.99 -31.53
C THR A 45 6.41 -0.19 -31.01
N LEU A 46 5.19 -0.36 -31.50
CA LEU A 46 4.53 -1.65 -31.40
C LEU A 46 5.31 -2.66 -32.24
N ALA A 47 5.23 -3.95 -31.88
CA ALA A 47 5.88 -5.02 -32.65
C ALA A 47 5.40 -5.10 -34.11
N THR A 48 4.22 -4.52 -34.41
CA THR A 48 3.67 -4.33 -35.76
C THR A 48 4.38 -3.24 -36.57
N GLY A 49 5.23 -2.42 -35.95
CA GLY A 49 5.86 -1.23 -36.53
C GLY A 49 5.05 0.05 -36.36
N GLU A 50 3.83 -0.03 -35.83
CA GLU A 50 2.98 1.14 -35.55
C GLU A 50 3.53 1.98 -34.38
N SER A 51 3.16 3.25 -34.33
CA SER A 51 3.48 4.14 -33.22
C SER A 51 2.88 3.62 -31.90
N LEU A 52 3.53 3.96 -30.78
CA LEU A 52 3.00 3.64 -29.46
C LEU A 52 1.62 4.29 -29.25
N PRO A 53 0.73 3.65 -28.46
CA PRO A 53 -0.51 4.28 -28.03
C PRO A 53 -0.23 5.63 -27.36
N THR A 54 -1.12 6.61 -27.56
CA THR A 54 -0.92 7.99 -27.07
C THR A 54 -0.75 8.12 -25.55
N TRP A 55 -1.18 7.11 -24.78
CA TRP A 55 -1.04 7.04 -23.34
C TRP A 55 0.30 6.46 -22.87
N LEU A 56 1.14 5.97 -23.80
CA LEU A 56 2.44 5.38 -23.55
C LEU A 56 3.53 6.27 -24.15
N SER A 57 4.39 6.80 -23.29
CA SER A 57 5.53 7.63 -23.65
C SER A 57 6.83 6.85 -23.55
N PHE A 58 7.76 7.17 -24.44
CA PHE A 58 9.09 6.58 -24.46
C PHE A 58 10.13 7.64 -24.82
N SER A 59 11.15 7.81 -23.99
CA SER A 59 12.21 8.81 -24.21
C SER A 59 13.40 8.24 -24.98
N GLU A 60 14.18 9.10 -25.64
CA GLU A 60 15.45 8.69 -26.29
C GLU A 60 16.48 8.13 -25.29
N ALA A 61 16.33 8.45 -23.99
CA ALA A 61 17.15 7.90 -22.91
C ALA A 61 16.75 6.48 -22.48
N GLY A 62 15.67 5.93 -23.06
CA GLY A 62 15.21 4.57 -22.76
C GLY A 62 14.27 4.49 -21.56
N VAL A 63 13.55 5.57 -21.25
CA VAL A 63 12.55 5.59 -20.17
C VAL A 63 11.16 5.35 -20.75
N LEU A 64 10.48 4.28 -20.32
CA LEU A 64 9.09 4.00 -20.65
C LEU A 64 8.18 4.38 -19.47
N ALA A 65 7.16 5.20 -19.72
CA ALA A 65 6.16 5.57 -18.73
C ALA A 65 4.80 5.80 -19.42
N GLY A 66 3.70 5.66 -18.68
CA GLY A 66 2.38 5.88 -19.25
C GLY A 66 1.25 5.72 -18.26
N LYS A 67 0.04 6.07 -18.68
CA LYS A 67 -1.19 5.88 -17.90
C LYS A 67 -2.33 5.47 -18.85
N PRO A 68 -2.62 4.17 -19.00
CA PRO A 68 -3.69 3.72 -19.89
C PRO A 68 -5.03 4.35 -19.49
N PRO A 69 -5.79 4.93 -20.44
CA PRO A 69 -7.10 5.49 -20.14
C PRO A 69 -8.13 4.37 -19.89
N VAL A 70 -9.28 4.76 -19.34
CA VAL A 70 -10.45 3.87 -19.28
C VAL A 70 -10.83 3.45 -20.71
N GLY A 71 -11.02 2.15 -20.92
CA GLY A 71 -11.27 1.54 -22.23
C GLY A 71 -10.02 1.06 -22.99
N ALA A 72 -8.81 1.22 -22.44
CA ALA A 72 -7.58 0.69 -23.03
C ALA A 72 -7.38 -0.82 -22.79
N ALA A 73 -8.11 -1.43 -21.85
CA ALA A 73 -8.07 -2.86 -21.59
C ALA A 73 -8.62 -3.63 -22.80
N ARG A 74 -7.89 -4.67 -23.19
CA ARG A 74 -8.24 -5.52 -24.34
C ARG A 74 -7.73 -6.95 -24.15
N PRO A 75 -8.26 -7.94 -24.88
CA PRO A 75 -7.87 -9.35 -24.71
C PRO A 75 -6.39 -9.64 -25.02
N LEU A 76 -5.80 -8.92 -25.98
CA LEU A 76 -4.41 -9.12 -26.41
C LEU A 76 -3.46 -8.07 -25.81
N PRO A 77 -2.23 -8.45 -25.43
CA PRO A 77 -1.26 -7.48 -24.93
C PRO A 77 -0.87 -6.43 -25.99
N TYR A 78 -0.33 -5.31 -25.55
CA TYR A 78 0.49 -4.45 -26.40
C TYR A 78 1.89 -5.05 -26.46
N LEU A 79 2.30 -5.52 -27.63
CA LEU A 79 3.65 -6.02 -27.86
C LEU A 79 4.54 -4.82 -28.19
N ILE A 80 5.48 -4.52 -27.30
CA ILE A 80 6.40 -3.39 -27.43
C ILE A 80 7.72 -3.90 -27.97
N LYS A 81 8.20 -3.24 -29.02
CA LYS A 81 9.51 -3.44 -29.61
C LYS A 81 10.37 -2.20 -29.35
N VAL A 82 11.48 -2.39 -28.66
CA VAL A 82 12.47 -1.35 -28.37
C VAL A 82 13.76 -1.65 -29.11
N LEU A 83 14.31 -0.64 -29.77
CA LEU A 83 15.64 -0.70 -30.37
C LEU A 83 16.60 0.14 -29.54
N ALA A 84 17.64 -0.50 -29.01
CA ALA A 84 18.79 0.15 -28.41
C ALA A 84 19.88 0.31 -29.47
N ILE A 85 20.29 1.54 -29.75
CA ILE A 85 21.10 1.91 -30.90
C ILE A 85 22.41 2.52 -30.41
N THR A 86 23.52 1.88 -30.76
CA THR A 86 24.87 2.46 -30.71
C THR A 86 25.32 2.82 -32.15
N PRO A 87 26.47 3.50 -32.34
CA PRO A 87 26.99 3.76 -33.68
C PRO A 87 27.21 2.48 -34.51
N ASP A 88 27.58 1.39 -33.85
CA ASP A 88 28.03 0.15 -34.52
C ASP A 88 26.96 -0.95 -34.52
N LYS A 89 25.98 -0.90 -33.60
CA LYS A 89 25.05 -2.00 -33.37
C LYS A 89 23.64 -1.53 -33.02
N LYS A 90 22.66 -2.36 -33.37
CA LYS A 90 21.27 -2.24 -32.91
C LYS A 90 20.87 -3.52 -32.21
N LEU A 91 20.35 -3.41 -31.00
CA LEU A 91 19.76 -4.51 -30.24
C LEU A 91 18.26 -4.31 -30.11
N GLU A 92 17.54 -5.42 -30.18
CA GLU A 92 16.09 -5.44 -30.05
C GLU A 92 15.67 -6.07 -28.72
N LEU A 93 14.86 -5.34 -27.95
CA LEU A 93 14.20 -5.81 -26.74
C LEU A 93 12.70 -5.85 -27.01
N ASN A 94 12.06 -6.95 -26.63
CA ASN A 94 10.61 -7.12 -26.78
C ASN A 94 9.98 -7.44 -25.43
N PHE A 95 8.83 -6.85 -25.14
CA PHE A 95 8.05 -7.16 -23.94
C PHE A 95 6.57 -6.83 -24.12
N GLU A 96 5.75 -7.39 -23.23
CA GLU A 96 4.30 -7.19 -23.25
C GLU A 96 3.87 -6.13 -22.23
N ILE A 97 2.88 -5.32 -22.60
CA ILE A 97 2.06 -4.54 -21.65
C ILE A 97 0.62 -5.06 -21.70
N ARG A 98 0.13 -5.57 -20.58
CA ARG A 98 -1.26 -5.99 -20.39
C ARG A 98 -2.00 -4.97 -19.55
N VAL A 99 -3.05 -4.40 -20.15
CA VAL A 99 -3.95 -3.45 -19.49
C VAL A 99 -5.20 -4.19 -19.04
N TYR A 100 -5.51 -4.10 -17.75
CA TYR A 100 -6.67 -4.74 -17.13
C TYR A 100 -7.72 -3.71 -16.75
N LYS A 101 -8.98 -4.11 -16.88
CA LYS A 101 -10.07 -3.36 -16.25
C LYS A 101 -10.03 -3.62 -14.75
N PRO A 102 -10.04 -2.58 -13.89
CA PRO A 102 -10.17 -2.76 -12.45
C PRO A 102 -11.41 -3.60 -12.13
N LYS A 103 -11.26 -4.60 -11.27
CA LYS A 103 -12.39 -5.38 -10.76
C LYS A 103 -13.15 -4.56 -9.72
N THR A 104 -14.47 -4.65 -9.73
CA THR A 104 -15.36 -4.14 -8.68
C THR A 104 -15.17 -4.92 -7.37
N ALA A 105 -15.62 -4.34 -6.26
CA ALA A 105 -15.56 -5.00 -4.95
C ALA A 105 -16.36 -6.33 -4.95
N GLU A 106 -17.51 -6.37 -5.63
CA GLU A 106 -18.31 -7.59 -5.79
C GLU A 106 -17.56 -8.67 -6.59
N GLU A 107 -16.92 -8.29 -7.70
CA GLU A 107 -16.14 -9.22 -8.53
C GLU A 107 -14.92 -9.77 -7.79
N ILE A 108 -14.26 -8.95 -6.96
CA ILE A 108 -13.17 -9.38 -6.09
C ILE A 108 -13.68 -10.36 -5.05
N ALA A 109 -14.80 -10.04 -4.38
CA ALA A 109 -15.39 -10.90 -3.37
C ALA A 109 -15.81 -12.27 -3.95
N LYS A 110 -16.42 -12.27 -5.14
CA LYS A 110 -16.79 -13.48 -5.88
C LYS A 110 -15.55 -14.30 -6.28
N SER A 111 -14.55 -13.67 -6.89
CA SER A 111 -13.29 -14.35 -7.28
C SER A 111 -12.62 -15.00 -6.07
N ARG A 112 -12.61 -14.30 -4.93
CA ARG A 112 -12.06 -14.81 -3.67
C ARG A 112 -12.86 -16.02 -3.17
N GLN A 113 -14.19 -15.94 -3.19
CA GLN A 113 -15.05 -17.05 -2.78
C GLN A 113 -14.83 -18.29 -3.65
N GLU A 114 -14.74 -18.12 -4.97
CA GLU A 114 -14.46 -19.21 -5.92
C GLU A 114 -13.09 -19.85 -5.66
N ALA A 115 -12.05 -19.06 -5.44
CA ALA A 115 -10.71 -19.55 -5.10
C ALA A 115 -10.70 -20.36 -3.80
N TRP A 116 -11.38 -19.88 -2.75
CA TRP A 116 -11.51 -20.62 -1.49
C TRP A 116 -12.29 -21.92 -1.63
N GLN A 117 -13.35 -21.93 -2.44
CA GLN A 117 -14.10 -23.15 -2.73
C GLN A 117 -13.26 -24.17 -3.51
N ALA A 118 -12.47 -23.72 -4.48
CA ALA A 118 -11.56 -24.58 -5.24
C ALA A 118 -10.50 -25.20 -4.31
N LEU A 119 -9.87 -24.37 -3.47
CA LEU A 119 -8.89 -24.84 -2.48
C LEU A 119 -9.50 -25.88 -1.53
N ALA A 120 -10.68 -25.62 -0.98
CA ALA A 120 -11.36 -26.51 -0.05
C ALA A 120 -11.77 -27.86 -0.68
N LYS A 121 -12.04 -27.90 -1.99
CA LYS A 121 -12.49 -29.10 -2.69
C LYS A 121 -11.36 -29.94 -3.28
N GLN A 122 -10.33 -29.30 -3.84
CA GLN A 122 -9.34 -29.99 -4.67
C GLN A 122 -7.95 -30.02 -4.04
N GLY A 123 -7.67 -29.22 -3.00
CA GLY A 123 -6.33 -29.12 -2.41
C GLY A 123 -5.25 -28.56 -3.35
N VAL A 124 -5.61 -28.26 -4.61
CA VAL A 124 -4.75 -27.64 -5.61
C VAL A 124 -4.96 -26.14 -5.54
N LEU A 125 -3.86 -25.41 -5.37
CA LEU A 125 -3.86 -23.95 -5.44
C LEU A 125 -4.08 -23.55 -6.91
N PRO A 126 -5.08 -22.72 -7.24
CA PRO A 126 -5.22 -22.14 -8.57
C PRO A 126 -3.91 -21.49 -9.03
N GLU A 127 -3.57 -21.50 -10.33
CA GLU A 127 -2.37 -20.81 -10.87
C GLU A 127 -2.32 -19.33 -10.44
N SER A 128 -3.48 -18.68 -10.32
CA SER A 128 -3.59 -17.30 -9.81
C SER A 128 -3.14 -17.11 -8.37
N ILE A 129 -3.13 -18.17 -7.55
CA ILE A 129 -2.61 -18.19 -6.17
C ILE A 129 -1.12 -18.52 -6.18
N GLN A 130 -0.64 -19.30 -7.14
CA GLN A 130 0.79 -19.61 -7.26
C GLN A 130 1.61 -18.36 -7.57
N GLU A 131 1.13 -17.48 -8.46
CA GLU A 131 1.73 -16.14 -8.66
C GLU A 131 1.76 -15.30 -7.36
N ILE A 132 0.79 -15.48 -6.45
CA ILE A 132 0.76 -14.78 -5.14
C ILE A 132 1.77 -15.36 -4.15
N ILE A 133 2.04 -16.66 -4.23
CA ILE A 133 3.00 -17.36 -3.35
C ILE A 133 4.44 -17.09 -3.78
N GLU A 134 4.68 -17.07 -5.10
CA GLU A 134 6.02 -16.93 -5.67
C GLU A 134 6.49 -15.48 -5.79
N ARG A 135 5.56 -14.51 -5.73
CA ARG A 135 5.94 -13.09 -5.75
C ARG A 135 6.62 -12.67 -4.44
N PRO A 136 7.56 -11.71 -4.48
CA PRO A 136 8.13 -11.12 -3.28
C PRO A 136 7.05 -10.55 -2.35
N VAL A 137 7.28 -10.69 -1.03
CA VAL A 137 6.47 -10.03 -0.01
C VAL A 137 6.59 -8.52 -0.18
N THR A 138 5.46 -7.85 -0.31
CA THR A 138 5.39 -6.39 -0.43
C THR A 138 5.04 -5.76 0.92
N SER A 139 5.31 -4.46 1.05
CA SER A 139 4.85 -3.68 2.22
C SER A 139 3.33 -3.74 2.40
N ALA A 140 2.56 -3.86 1.30
CA ALA A 140 1.11 -3.99 1.37
C ALA A 140 0.67 -5.32 2.01
N ASP A 141 1.43 -6.41 1.81
CA ASP A 141 1.14 -7.71 2.44
C ASP A 141 1.40 -7.66 3.95
N ILE A 142 2.53 -7.07 4.34
CA ILE A 142 2.87 -6.85 5.74
C ILE A 142 1.81 -5.96 6.40
N TYR A 143 1.44 -4.87 5.72
CA TYR A 143 0.41 -3.96 6.23
C TYR A 143 -0.95 -4.62 6.35
N TYR A 144 -1.33 -5.49 5.39
CA TYR A 144 -2.54 -6.29 5.51
C TYR A 144 -2.51 -7.16 6.77
N LEU A 145 -1.40 -7.86 7.04
CA LEU A 145 -1.26 -8.64 8.27
C LEU A 145 -1.34 -7.77 9.53
N LEU A 146 -0.65 -6.62 9.57
CA LEU A 146 -0.74 -5.67 10.68
C LEU A 146 -2.19 -5.19 10.90
N SER A 147 -2.94 -4.95 9.83
CA SER A 147 -4.36 -4.59 9.92
C SER A 147 -5.25 -5.71 10.46
N ARG A 148 -4.82 -6.98 10.35
CA ARG A 148 -5.48 -8.11 11.00
C ARG A 148 -5.18 -8.11 12.50
N PHE A 149 -3.94 -7.87 12.90
CA PHE A 149 -3.58 -7.75 14.32
C PHE A 149 -4.25 -6.55 14.98
N ALA A 150 -4.30 -5.38 14.32
CA ALA A 150 -4.97 -4.16 14.74
C ALA A 150 -4.97 -3.92 16.27
N SER A 151 -3.85 -4.18 16.93
CA SER A 151 -3.69 -3.89 18.35
C SER A 151 -3.45 -2.40 18.52
N PHE A 152 -3.99 -1.83 19.60
CA PHE A 152 -3.85 -0.41 19.87
C PHE A 152 -3.79 -0.18 21.37
N THR A 153 -2.91 0.71 21.81
CA THR A 153 -2.70 1.04 23.21
C THR A 153 -2.80 2.55 23.39
N VAL A 154 -3.54 2.96 24.42
CA VAL A 154 -3.66 4.35 24.86
C VAL A 154 -3.05 4.45 26.25
N TRP A 155 -1.87 5.03 26.34
CA TRP A 155 -1.13 5.21 27.60
C TRP A 155 -1.55 6.51 28.28
N ASN A 156 -1.57 6.52 29.60
CA ASN A 156 -1.52 7.75 30.36
C ASN A 156 -0.08 8.30 30.31
N ALA A 157 0.13 9.41 29.62
CA ALA A 157 1.43 10.01 29.42
C ALA A 157 2.07 10.55 30.71
N GLU A 158 1.29 10.64 31.79
CA GLU A 158 1.75 11.16 33.09
C GLU A 158 2.02 10.06 34.11
N ASP A 159 1.68 8.81 33.80
CA ASP A 159 1.81 7.69 34.72
C ASP A 159 2.88 6.70 34.22
N MET A 160 4.04 6.73 34.88
CA MET A 160 5.22 5.92 34.54
C MET A 160 5.24 4.55 35.24
N ARG A 161 4.17 4.16 35.95
CA ARG A 161 4.12 2.83 36.58
C ARG A 161 4.06 1.73 35.52
N LEU A 162 4.51 0.53 35.89
CA LEU A 162 4.41 -0.63 35.00
C LEU A 162 2.93 -1.04 34.83
N ALA A 163 2.55 -1.33 33.59
CA ALA A 163 1.26 -1.92 33.27
C ALA A 163 1.19 -3.36 33.80
N VAL A 164 0.44 -3.58 34.87
CA VAL A 164 0.26 -4.89 35.51
C VAL A 164 -1.23 -5.18 35.73
N ASN A 165 -1.58 -6.47 35.82
CA ASN A 165 -2.93 -6.92 36.20
C ASN A 165 -4.08 -6.39 35.33
N GLY A 166 -3.90 -6.38 34.01
CA GLY A 166 -4.92 -5.89 33.06
C GLY A 166 -6.28 -6.58 33.23
N LYS A 167 -7.33 -5.76 33.38
CA LYS A 167 -8.72 -6.24 33.55
C LYS A 167 -9.51 -5.98 32.30
N LEU A 168 -10.24 -6.99 31.81
CA LEU A 168 -11.18 -6.79 30.71
C LEU A 168 -12.31 -5.86 31.17
N ILE A 169 -12.52 -4.75 30.46
CA ILE A 169 -13.59 -3.78 30.74
C ILE A 169 -14.52 -3.63 29.55
N GLN A 170 -15.73 -3.14 29.81
CA GLN A 170 -16.67 -2.70 28.78
C GLN A 170 -16.58 -1.18 28.65
N VAL A 171 -16.35 -0.70 27.43
CA VAL A 171 -16.34 0.74 27.13
C VAL A 171 -17.52 1.05 26.22
N ALA A 172 -18.35 1.99 26.64
CA ALA A 172 -19.50 2.41 25.85
C ALA A 172 -19.08 2.89 24.46
N GLY A 173 -19.76 2.39 23.42
CA GLY A 173 -19.46 2.73 22.03
C GLY A 173 -18.37 1.90 21.38
N ALA A 174 -17.65 1.02 22.10
CA ALA A 174 -16.69 0.09 21.50
C ALA A 174 -17.38 -0.98 20.63
N SER A 175 -16.66 -1.55 19.66
CA SER A 175 -17.16 -2.70 18.89
C SER A 175 -17.13 -3.98 19.74
N ASP A 176 -18.12 -4.84 19.55
CA ASP A 176 -18.16 -6.16 20.18
C ASP A 176 -17.10 -7.12 19.62
N LYS A 177 -16.38 -6.74 18.56
CA LYS A 177 -15.29 -7.52 17.94
C LYS A 177 -13.92 -7.29 18.59
N PHE A 178 -13.82 -6.37 19.54
CA PHE A 178 -12.58 -6.04 20.25
C PHE A 178 -12.72 -6.25 21.76
N ASN A 179 -11.60 -6.58 22.40
CA ASN A 179 -11.41 -6.52 23.84
C ASN A 179 -10.72 -5.20 24.20
N ILE A 180 -11.03 -4.68 25.39
CA ILE A 180 -10.31 -3.55 25.99
C ILE A 180 -9.88 -3.98 27.39
N TYR A 181 -8.57 -4.01 27.62
CA TYR A 181 -7.98 -4.31 28.91
C TYR A 181 -7.51 -3.02 29.56
N ASP A 182 -7.92 -2.81 30.80
CA ASP A 182 -7.52 -1.68 31.64
C ASP A 182 -6.40 -2.10 32.59
N PHE A 183 -5.23 -1.51 32.40
CA PHE A 183 -4.05 -1.70 33.25
C PHE A 183 -3.85 -0.53 34.22
N GLU A 184 -4.85 0.34 34.39
CA GLU A 184 -4.83 1.62 35.14
C GLU A 184 -3.92 2.69 34.54
N VAL A 185 -2.77 2.31 33.99
CA VAL A 185 -1.81 3.21 33.31
C VAL A 185 -1.99 3.25 31.80
N CYS A 186 -2.69 2.26 31.23
CA CYS A 186 -3.02 2.24 29.82
C CYS A 186 -4.28 1.40 29.56
N LEU A 187 -4.92 1.68 28.43
CA LEU A 187 -5.92 0.81 27.83
C LEU A 187 -5.28 0.06 26.66
N VAL A 188 -5.34 -1.27 26.70
CA VAL A 188 -4.85 -2.14 25.61
C VAL A 188 -6.05 -2.74 24.88
N ILE A 189 -6.14 -2.45 23.59
CA ILE A 189 -7.22 -2.87 22.70
C ILE A 189 -6.68 -3.97 21.80
N THR A 190 -7.38 -5.10 21.76
CA THR A 190 -7.01 -6.26 20.93
C THR A 190 -8.23 -6.83 20.24
N PRO A 191 -8.08 -7.42 19.04
CA PRO A 191 -9.15 -8.20 18.44
C PRO A 191 -9.55 -9.38 19.32
N LYS A 192 -10.84 -9.71 19.35
CA LYS A 192 -11.30 -10.98 19.94
C LYS A 192 -10.89 -12.19 19.10
N ASP A 193 -10.94 -12.02 17.78
CA ASP A 193 -10.57 -13.04 16.81
C ASP A 193 -9.68 -12.42 15.71
N LEU A 194 -8.45 -12.93 15.65
CA LEU A 194 -7.46 -12.51 14.68
C LEU A 194 -7.86 -12.92 13.24
N TYR A 195 -8.59 -14.02 13.10
CA TYR A 195 -8.95 -14.64 11.83
C TYR A 195 -10.38 -14.35 11.38
N SER A 196 -11.17 -13.63 12.19
CA SER A 196 -12.56 -13.27 11.88
C SER A 196 -12.71 -12.59 10.51
N HIS A 197 -13.58 -13.12 9.66
CA HIS A 197 -13.83 -12.57 8.33
C HIS A 197 -14.85 -11.42 8.33
N ASP A 198 -15.53 -11.19 9.43
CA ASP A 198 -16.59 -10.19 9.61
C ASP A 198 -16.13 -8.92 10.36
N ARG A 199 -14.97 -8.94 11.02
CA ARG A 199 -14.37 -7.74 11.64
C ARG A 199 -13.76 -6.83 10.57
N GLY A 200 -14.28 -5.60 10.49
CA GLY A 200 -13.82 -4.59 9.55
C GLY A 200 -12.92 -3.54 10.18
N LEU A 201 -12.33 -2.68 9.32
CA LEU A 201 -11.61 -1.49 9.78
C LEU A 201 -12.51 -0.57 10.62
N GLY A 202 -13.80 -0.46 10.27
CA GLY A 202 -14.76 0.35 11.01
C GLY A 202 -14.88 -0.04 12.49
N ASP A 203 -14.80 -1.34 12.81
CA ASP A 203 -14.81 -1.83 14.19
C ASP A 203 -13.59 -1.36 14.97
N ALA A 204 -12.42 -1.38 14.33
CA ALA A 204 -11.17 -0.91 14.92
C ALA A 204 -11.24 0.59 15.22
N LEU A 205 -11.63 1.41 14.23
CA LEU A 205 -11.71 2.87 14.41
C LEU A 205 -12.75 3.26 15.45
N LYS A 206 -13.92 2.60 15.45
CA LYS A 206 -14.97 2.81 16.45
C LYS A 206 -14.47 2.51 17.86
N THR A 207 -13.73 1.41 18.03
CA THR A 207 -13.17 1.01 19.33
C THR A 207 -12.08 1.98 19.80
N ALA A 208 -11.20 2.44 18.89
CA ALA A 208 -10.18 3.44 19.21
C ALA A 208 -10.81 4.74 19.74
N ARG A 209 -11.83 5.26 19.05
CA ARG A 209 -12.57 6.46 19.49
C ARG A 209 -13.23 6.27 20.86
N ALA A 210 -13.88 5.13 21.08
CA ALA A 210 -14.51 4.82 22.36
C ALA A 210 -13.48 4.79 23.50
N ALA A 211 -12.30 4.20 23.27
CA ALA A 211 -11.22 4.21 24.24
C ALA A 211 -10.68 5.64 24.50
N THR A 212 -10.53 6.47 23.48
CA THR A 212 -10.16 7.89 23.64
C THR A 212 -11.17 8.65 24.50
N GLN A 213 -12.47 8.45 24.26
CA GLN A 213 -13.52 9.06 25.09
C GLN A 213 -13.47 8.58 26.55
N GLU A 214 -13.13 7.30 26.78
CA GLU A 214 -12.92 6.76 28.13
C GLU A 214 -11.75 7.45 28.85
N VAL A 215 -10.57 7.54 28.23
CA VAL A 215 -9.41 8.18 28.85
C VAL A 215 -9.57 9.70 28.97
N TYR A 216 -10.36 10.32 28.10
CA TYR A 216 -10.76 11.73 28.23
C TYR A 216 -11.63 11.95 29.46
N ARG A 217 -12.61 11.08 29.72
CA ARG A 217 -13.38 11.14 30.98
C ARG A 217 -12.49 10.95 32.22
N ARG A 218 -11.40 10.19 32.09
CA ARG A 218 -10.38 10.01 33.14
C ARG A 218 -9.38 11.17 33.25
N LYS A 219 -9.49 12.17 32.37
CA LYS A 219 -8.61 13.36 32.32
C LYS A 219 -7.13 13.02 32.06
N TRP A 220 -6.86 12.04 31.23
CA TRP A 220 -5.48 11.69 30.86
C TRP A 220 -4.94 12.61 29.78
N HIS A 221 -3.66 12.98 29.89
CA HIS A 221 -2.81 13.23 28.73
C HIS A 221 -2.34 11.87 28.20
N ILE A 222 -2.21 11.70 26.89
CA ILE A 222 -2.07 10.37 26.30
C ILE A 222 -0.89 10.21 25.35
N GLU A 223 -0.41 8.97 25.25
CA GLU A 223 0.48 8.50 24.20
C GLU A 223 -0.16 7.31 23.48
N LEU A 224 -0.03 7.28 22.16
CA LEU A 224 -0.67 6.30 21.28
C LEU A 224 0.35 5.29 20.78
N GLY A 225 -0.02 4.00 20.74
CA GLY A 225 0.82 2.95 20.17
C GLY A 225 0.02 1.87 19.48
N GLY A 226 0.58 1.26 18.43
CA GLY A 226 -0.05 0.18 17.69
C GLY A 226 -0.50 0.60 16.29
N PHE A 227 -1.67 0.13 15.85
CA PHE A 227 -2.14 0.30 14.49
C PHE A 227 -2.42 1.77 14.14
N ASP A 228 -1.72 2.27 13.13
CA ASP A 228 -1.72 3.67 12.68
C ASP A 228 -3.12 4.24 12.45
N LYS A 229 -4.00 3.52 11.76
CA LYS A 229 -5.37 4.01 11.51
C LYS A 229 -6.19 4.19 12.79
N MET A 230 -5.91 3.40 13.83
CA MET A 230 -6.52 3.59 15.14
C MET A 230 -5.93 4.81 15.86
N ALA A 231 -4.64 5.08 15.68
CA ALA A 231 -4.01 6.30 16.17
C ALA A 231 -4.61 7.56 15.52
N ASP A 232 -4.82 7.56 14.19
CA ASP A 232 -5.53 8.63 13.49
C ASP A 232 -6.94 8.85 14.07
N ALA A 233 -7.72 7.78 14.19
CA ALA A 233 -9.07 7.87 14.72
C ALA A 233 -9.10 8.39 16.17
N ALA A 234 -8.14 7.97 17.00
CA ALA A 234 -7.99 8.46 18.37
C ALA A 234 -7.59 9.95 18.41
N TRP A 235 -6.70 10.38 17.52
CA TRP A 235 -6.26 11.77 17.44
C TRP A 235 -7.40 12.71 17.05
N TYR A 236 -8.14 12.37 15.98
CA TYR A 236 -9.29 13.17 15.54
C TYR A 236 -10.39 13.22 16.61
N GLU A 237 -10.62 12.13 17.34
CA GLU A 237 -11.57 12.12 18.46
C GLU A 237 -11.11 13.03 19.61
N ALA A 238 -9.84 12.97 19.99
CA ALA A 238 -9.29 13.85 21.02
C ALA A 238 -9.38 15.33 20.61
N TYR A 239 -9.09 15.63 19.35
CA TYR A 239 -9.23 16.97 18.78
C TYR A 239 -10.66 17.50 18.89
N ASP A 240 -11.67 16.69 18.54
CA ASP A 240 -13.08 17.07 18.64
C ASP A 240 -13.54 17.18 20.11
N LEU A 241 -13.08 16.30 20.99
CA LEU A 241 -13.33 16.38 22.43
C LEU A 241 -12.76 17.66 23.04
N ASN A 242 -11.52 18.02 22.70
CA ASN A 242 -10.87 19.24 23.17
C ASN A 242 -11.58 20.52 22.72
N LYS A 243 -12.21 20.51 21.55
CA LYS A 243 -13.00 21.66 21.05
C LYS A 243 -14.30 21.88 21.83
N ARG A 244 -14.93 20.81 22.29
CA ARG A 244 -16.29 20.84 22.87
C ARG A 244 -16.32 20.64 24.38
N GLY A 245 -15.24 20.16 24.97
CA GLY A 245 -15.17 19.73 26.36
C GLY A 245 -14.59 20.79 27.30
N GLU A 246 -14.66 20.48 28.61
CA GLU A 246 -14.27 21.39 29.70
C GLU A 246 -12.77 21.35 30.03
N HIS A 247 -12.04 20.36 29.52
CA HIS A 247 -10.60 20.22 29.74
C HIS A 247 -9.87 19.85 28.45
N GLN A 248 -8.55 19.97 28.48
CA GLN A 248 -7.68 19.64 27.34
C GLN A 248 -6.96 18.33 27.61
N MET A 249 -6.97 17.46 26.61
CA MET A 249 -6.13 16.27 26.51
C MET A 249 -5.03 16.54 25.50
N GLU A 250 -3.78 16.30 25.89
CA GLU A 250 -2.64 16.38 24.98
C GLU A 250 -2.29 14.98 24.47
N ILE A 251 -1.90 14.87 23.20
CA ILE A 251 -1.29 13.67 22.62
C ILE A 251 0.18 13.97 22.41
N ARG A 252 1.07 13.28 23.13
CA ARG A 252 2.51 13.68 23.19
C ARG A 252 3.37 13.10 22.07
N ASN A 253 2.97 11.98 21.47
CA ASN A 253 3.84 11.19 20.60
C ASN A 253 3.29 10.96 19.18
N TYR A 254 2.19 11.61 18.81
CA TYR A 254 1.51 11.35 17.53
C TYR A 254 0.78 12.58 16.97
N GLU A 255 0.99 12.83 15.68
CA GLU A 255 0.23 13.78 14.86
C GLU A 255 -0.01 13.17 13.47
N PRO A 256 -1.23 13.24 12.91
CA PRO A 256 -1.53 12.72 11.57
C PRO A 256 -0.69 13.40 10.49
N ALA A 257 -0.20 12.62 9.53
CA ALA A 257 0.69 13.09 8.46
C ALA A 257 0.09 14.24 7.64
N GLU A 258 -1.23 14.23 7.41
CA GLU A 258 -1.95 15.27 6.68
C GLU A 258 -1.84 16.64 7.35
N ILE A 259 -1.92 16.67 8.68
CA ILE A 259 -1.75 17.89 9.48
C ILE A 259 -0.30 18.36 9.43
N THR A 260 0.66 17.43 9.54
CA THR A 260 2.09 17.74 9.43
C THR A 260 2.42 18.38 8.07
N GLU A 261 1.86 17.87 6.97
CA GLU A 261 2.06 18.43 5.63
C GLU A 261 1.36 19.79 5.44
N MET A 262 0.16 19.98 6.00
CA MET A 262 -0.52 21.28 6.02
C MET A 262 0.26 22.35 6.80
N MET A 263 0.95 21.98 7.89
CA MET A 263 1.79 22.92 8.65
C MET A 263 3.07 23.29 7.91
N LYS A 264 3.70 22.34 7.20
CA LYS A 264 4.88 22.62 6.37
C LYS A 264 4.56 23.60 5.23
N THR A 265 3.44 23.40 4.54
CA THR A 265 3.00 24.26 3.43
C THR A 265 2.59 25.67 3.88
N LYS A 266 2.04 25.84 5.09
CA LYS A 266 1.78 27.17 5.67
C LYS A 266 3.06 27.92 6.03
N LYS A 267 4.12 27.23 6.49
CA LYS A 267 5.41 27.86 6.80
C LYS A 267 6.13 28.36 5.56
N THR A 268 6.06 27.67 4.43
CA THR A 268 6.68 28.10 3.17
C THR A 268 5.94 29.25 2.49
N ALA A 269 4.62 29.38 2.70
CA ALA A 269 3.82 30.48 2.15
C ALA A 269 4.00 31.84 2.86
N HIS A 270 4.81 31.92 3.92
CA HIS A 270 5.12 33.16 4.67
C HIS A 270 6.62 33.53 4.58
N THR A 271 7.30 33.02 3.56
CA THR A 271 8.69 33.35 3.17
C THR A 271 8.70 33.79 1.72
#